data_AF-A0A2V7WS35-F1
#
_entry.id   AF-A0A2V7WS35-F1
#
_cell.length_a   1.000
_cell.length_b   1.000
_cell.length_c   1.000
_cell.angle_alpha   90.00
_cell.angle_beta   90.00
_cell.angle_gamma   90.00
#
_symmetry.space_group_name_H-M   'P 1'
#
loop_
_entity.id
_entity.type
_entity.pdbx_description
1 polymer ?
#
loop_
_entity_poly.entity_id
_entity_poly.type
_entity_poly.pdbx_seq_one_letter_code
_entity_poly.pdbx_strand_id
1 'polypeptide(L)'
;MNGARAKPHREIRPGDRIEITTGSARRRSLVVRGLAERSIPKEQARSLYEDVTPPPSPEELEIRRMERFFAPAASAGRPDRRERRDRRRRKGW
;
A
#
# COMPACT_ATOMS: atom_id res chain seq x y z
N MET A 1 1.19 13.45 11.36
CA MET A 1 1.67 14.79 10.95
C MET A 1 2.60 15.30 12.03
N ASN A 2 3.84 15.59 11.67
CA ASN A 2 4.87 16.10 12.58
C ASN A 2 4.97 15.27 13.88
N GLY A 3 4.98 13.94 13.74
CA GLY A 3 5.07 12.99 14.86
C GLY A 3 3.76 12.70 15.61
N ALA A 4 2.67 13.41 15.34
CA ALA A 4 1.38 13.22 16.01
C ALA A 4 0.28 12.68 15.08
N ARG A 5 -0.73 12.01 15.64
CA ARG A 5 -1.95 11.62 14.91
C ARG A 5 -2.72 12.88 14.51
N ALA A 6 -3.06 13.00 13.23
CA ALA A 6 -3.84 14.12 12.71
C ALA A 6 -5.29 13.72 12.45
N LYS A 7 -6.22 14.67 12.64
CA LYS A 7 -7.62 14.53 12.19
C LYS A 7 -7.72 14.77 10.67
N PRO A 8 -8.74 14.23 9.98
CA PRO A 8 -8.88 14.39 8.53
C PRO A 8 -8.99 15.85 8.04
N HIS A 9 -9.57 16.75 8.83
CA HIS A 9 -9.73 18.17 8.49
C HIS A 9 -8.54 19.04 8.91
N ARG A 10 -7.40 18.43 9.28
CA ARG A 10 -6.21 19.19 9.64
C ARG A 10 -5.61 19.83 8.38
N GLU A 11 -5.40 21.13 8.41
CA GLU A 11 -4.70 21.85 7.34
C GLU A 11 -3.27 21.31 7.18
N ILE A 12 -2.83 21.16 5.94
CA ILE A 12 -1.49 20.71 5.54
C ILE A 12 -0.76 21.89 4.92
N ARG A 13 0.54 22.03 5.19
CA ARG A 13 1.40 23.08 4.65
C ARG A 13 2.68 22.48 4.05
N PRO A 14 3.30 23.14 3.06
CA PRO A 14 4.65 22.80 2.63
C PRO A 14 5.63 22.79 3.82
N GLY A 15 6.51 21.80 3.86
CA GLY A 15 7.43 21.54 4.96
C GLY A 15 6.92 20.54 6.00
N ASP A 16 5.62 20.24 6.03
CA ASP A 16 5.09 19.25 6.98
C ASP A 16 5.61 17.85 6.71
N ARG A 17 5.88 17.11 7.80
CA ARG A 17 6.24 15.69 7.76
C ARG A 17 5.01 14.84 7.98
N ILE A 18 4.70 13.99 7.00
CA ILE A 18 3.54 13.12 7.02
C ILE A 18 4.00 11.67 7.01
N GLU A 19 3.52 10.91 7.99
CA GLU A 19 3.65 9.46 8.00
C GLU A 19 2.34 8.85 7.56
N ILE A 20 2.40 8.03 6.51
CA ILE A 20 1.25 7.31 5.98
C ILE A 20 1.56 5.82 5.94
N THR A 21 0.53 5.00 6.13
CA THR A 21 0.62 3.57 5.85
C THR A 21 -0.02 3.31 4.50
N THR A 22 0.74 2.72 3.59
CA THR A 22 0.29 2.40 2.23
C THR A 22 0.17 0.89 2.05
N GLY A 23 -0.82 0.45 1.27
CA GLY A 23 -0.95 -0.94 0.78
C GLY A 23 -0.54 -1.99 1.81
N SER A 24 0.45 -2.82 1.45
CA SER A 24 1.05 -3.92 2.23
C SER A 24 1.70 -3.49 3.56
N ALA A 25 0.99 -2.74 4.40
CA ALA A 25 1.42 -2.19 5.68
C ALA A 25 2.72 -1.37 5.62
N ARG A 26 3.13 -0.88 4.44
CA ARG A 26 4.37 -0.12 4.30
C ARG A 26 4.16 1.30 4.81
N ARG A 27 4.81 1.62 5.93
CA ARG A 27 4.97 2.98 6.42
C ARG A 27 5.85 3.79 5.47
N ARG A 28 5.41 4.98 5.12
CA ARG A 28 6.18 5.98 4.36
C ARG A 28 6.23 7.27 5.15
N SER A 29 7.42 7.87 5.19
CA SER A 29 7.64 9.22 5.72
C SER A 29 7.85 10.17 4.55
N LEU A 30 6.96 11.15 4.41
CA LEU A 30 6.98 12.12 3.32
C LEU A 30 7.14 13.54 3.87
N VAL A 31 7.85 14.39 3.15
CA VAL A 31 7.88 15.84 3.39
C VAL A 31 7.07 16.53 2.30
N VAL A 32 6.13 17.38 2.69
CA VAL A 32 5.30 18.13 1.73
C VAL A 32 6.13 19.22 1.05
N ARG A 33 6.15 19.25 -0.27
CA ARG A 33 6.83 20.30 -1.07
C ARG A 33 5.84 21.28 -1.70
N GLY A 34 4.61 20.85 -1.95
CA GLY A 34 3.54 21.70 -2.46
C GLY A 34 2.17 21.06 -2.29
N LEU A 35 1.13 21.80 -2.67
CA LEU A 35 -0.26 21.36 -2.62
C LEU A 35 -0.89 21.55 -4.00
N ALA A 36 -1.85 20.70 -4.34
CA ALA A 36 -2.69 20.85 -5.50
C ALA A 36 -4.15 20.88 -5.06
N GLU A 37 -4.95 21.77 -5.66
CA GLU A 37 -6.39 21.91 -5.35
C GLU A 37 -7.22 20.73 -5.88
N ARG A 38 -6.69 20.00 -6.86
CA ARG A 38 -7.35 18.87 -7.51
C ARG A 38 -6.40 17.70 -7.67
N SER A 39 -6.96 16.52 -7.91
CA SER A 39 -6.17 15.34 -8.28
C SER A 39 -5.44 15.58 -9.60
N ILE A 40 -4.15 15.25 -9.64
CA ILE A 40 -3.26 15.44 -10.79
C ILE A 40 -2.60 14.13 -11.20
N PRO A 41 -2.04 14.03 -12.43
CA PRO A 41 -1.32 12.84 -12.88
C PRO A 41 -0.20 12.44 -11.92
N LYS A 42 0.07 11.12 -11.84
CA LYS A 42 1.05 10.55 -10.90
C LYS A 42 2.44 11.17 -11.00
N GLU A 43 2.88 11.48 -12.21
CA GLU A 43 4.19 12.09 -12.46
C GLU A 43 4.29 13.49 -11.88
N GLN A 44 3.24 14.31 -12.05
CA GLN A 44 3.18 15.65 -11.48
C GLN A 44 3.02 15.59 -9.96
N ALA A 45 2.23 14.66 -9.42
CA ALA A 45 2.07 14.49 -7.97
C ALA A 45 3.39 14.18 -7.25
N ARG A 46 4.34 13.53 -7.92
CA ARG A 46 5.66 13.21 -7.33
C ARG A 46 6.50 14.45 -7.04
N SER A 47 6.26 15.59 -7.68
CA SER A 47 6.98 16.83 -7.35
C SER A 47 6.43 17.54 -6.11
N LEU A 48 5.23 17.16 -5.65
CA LEU A 48 4.57 17.79 -4.49
C LEU A 48 5.05 17.24 -3.14
N TYR A 49 5.89 16.20 -3.14
CA TYR A 49 6.44 15.64 -1.92
C TYR A 49 7.83 15.05 -2.14
N GLU A 50 8.57 14.93 -1.06
CA GLU A 50 9.82 14.17 -1.00
C GLU A 50 9.63 12.93 -0.15
N ASP A 51 10.13 11.78 -0.62
CA ASP A 51 10.11 10.54 0.14
C ASP A 51 11.39 10.45 1.00
N VAL A 52 11.21 10.59 2.31
CA VAL A 52 12.27 10.46 3.32
C VAL A 52 12.09 9.19 4.15
N THR A 53 11.44 8.17 3.58
CA THR A 53 11.24 6.87 4.24
C THR A 53 12.61 6.22 4.47
N PRO A 54 12.99 5.91 5.72
CA PRO A 54 14.24 5.22 5.97
C PRO A 54 14.22 3.84 5.30
N PRO A 55 15.39 3.31 4.90
CA PRO A 55 15.47 1.94 4.46
C PRO A 55 14.99 1.00 5.59
N PRO A 56 14.26 -0.07 5.26
CA PRO A 56 13.79 -1.02 6.27
C PRO A 56 14.98 -1.69 6.96
N SER A 57 14.83 -2.00 8.24
CA SER A 57 15.85 -2.74 8.99
C SER A 57 15.98 -4.18 8.48
N PRO A 58 17.11 -4.87 8.73
CA PRO A 58 17.26 -6.29 8.39
C PRO A 58 16.15 -7.16 8.99
N GLU A 59 15.76 -6.90 10.24
CA GLU A 59 14.67 -7.61 10.92
C GLU A 59 13.33 -7.35 10.25
N GLU A 60 13.03 -6.11 9.87
CA GLU A 60 11.79 -5.78 9.14
C GLU A 60 11.75 -6.44 7.75
N LEU A 61 12.91 -6.58 7.09
CA LEU A 61 13.02 -7.30 5.83
C LEU A 61 12.78 -8.80 6.01
N GLU A 62 13.28 -9.39 7.09
CA GLU A 62 13.08 -10.80 7.43
C GLU A 62 11.62 -11.08 7.77
N ILE A 63 10.99 -10.24 8.60
CA ILE A 63 9.55 -10.32 8.90
C ILE A 63 8.74 -10.25 7.60
N ARG A 64 9.02 -9.31 6.71
CA ARG A 64 8.31 -9.20 5.41
C ARG A 64 8.52 -10.42 4.52
N ARG A 65 9.71 -11.02 4.53
CA ARG A 65 9.97 -12.27 3.79
C ARG A 65 9.14 -13.40 4.37
N MET A 66 9.09 -13.50 5.70
CA MET A 66 8.32 -14.49 6.44
C MET A 66 6.82 -14.34 6.17
N GLU A 67 6.28 -13.13 6.27
CA GLU A 67 4.88 -12.81 5.95
C GLU A 67 4.52 -13.21 4.53
N ARG A 68 5.41 -12.95 3.55
CA ARG A 68 5.18 -13.35 2.17
C ARG A 68 5.19 -14.87 1.98
N PHE A 69 5.99 -15.59 2.76
CA PHE A 69 6.06 -17.05 2.73
C PHE A 69 4.78 -17.68 3.32
N PHE A 70 4.26 -17.11 4.41
CA PHE A 70 3.03 -17.59 5.07
C PHE A 70 1.74 -17.01 4.48
N ALA A 71 1.84 -16.01 3.61
CA ALA A 71 0.67 -15.46 2.94
C ALA A 71 -0.06 -16.59 2.20
N PRO A 72 -1.39 -16.74 2.39
CA PRO A 72 -2.14 -17.75 1.66
C PRO A 72 -1.90 -17.53 0.17
N ALA A 73 -1.61 -18.62 -0.55
CA ALA A 73 -1.49 -18.58 -2.00
C ALA A 73 -2.70 -17.82 -2.54
N ALA A 74 -2.45 -16.83 -3.41
CA ALA A 74 -3.54 -16.11 -4.06
C ALA A 74 -4.52 -17.18 -4.55
N SER A 75 -5.75 -17.17 -4.03
CA SER A 75 -6.77 -18.11 -4.47
C SER A 75 -6.75 -18.09 -5.99
N ALA A 76 -6.88 -19.23 -6.66
CA ALA A 76 -6.79 -19.37 -8.12
C ALA A 76 -7.87 -18.58 -8.91
N GLY A 77 -8.40 -17.51 -8.34
CA GLY A 77 -9.51 -16.74 -8.81
C GLY A 77 -10.83 -17.46 -8.57
N ARG A 78 -11.89 -16.81 -9.02
CA ARG A 78 -13.17 -17.49 -9.25
C ARG A 78 -12.94 -18.49 -10.39
N PRO A 79 -13.26 -19.79 -10.20
CA PRO A 79 -13.00 -20.76 -11.23
C PRO A 79 -13.77 -20.43 -12.50
N ASP A 80 -13.12 -20.63 -13.65
CA ASP A 80 -13.72 -20.34 -14.94
C ASP A 80 -14.90 -21.31 -15.25
N ARG A 81 -15.54 -21.17 -16.41
CA ARG A 81 -16.67 -22.04 -16.77
C ARG A 81 -16.23 -23.51 -16.92
N ARG A 82 -15.03 -23.77 -17.41
CA ARG A 82 -14.48 -25.12 -17.65
C ARG A 82 -14.11 -25.79 -16.33
N GLU A 83 -13.40 -25.09 -15.45
CA GLU A 83 -13.04 -25.57 -14.12
C GLU A 83 -14.26 -25.88 -13.25
N ARG A 84 -15.31 -25.05 -13.34
CA ARG A 84 -16.59 -25.35 -12.66
C ARG A 84 -17.25 -26.61 -13.20
N ARG A 85 -17.23 -26.84 -14.52
CA ARG A 85 -17.78 -28.05 -15.15
C ARG A 85 -16.96 -29.28 -14.78
N ASP A 86 -15.64 -29.19 -14.77
CA ASP A 86 -14.75 -30.30 -14.39
C ASP A 86 -14.85 -30.64 -12.90
N ARG A 87 -15.06 -29.64 -12.04
CA ARG A 87 -15.36 -29.87 -10.61
C ARG A 87 -16.71 -30.55 -10.40
N ARG A 88 -17.75 -30.19 -11.17
CA ARG A 88 -19.06 -30.86 -11.14
C ARG A 88 -18.94 -32.32 -11.58
N ARG A 89 -18.32 -32.56 -12.74
CA ARG A 89 -18.04 -33.91 -13.26
C ARG A 89 -17.27 -34.78 -12.26
N ARG A 90 -16.20 -34.26 -11.65
CA ARG A 90 -15.43 -34.98 -10.62
C ARG A 90 -16.20 -35.25 -9.34
N LYS A 91 -17.18 -34.41 -8.98
CA LYS A 91 -18.03 -34.61 -7.80
C LYS A 91 -19.23 -35.53 -8.04
N GLY A 92 -19.47 -35.97 -9.27
CA GLY A 92 -20.56 -36.91 -9.60
C GLY A 92 -21.96 -36.29 -9.59
N TRP A 93 -22.08 -34.96 -9.69
CA TRP A 93 -23.34 -34.22 -9.87
C TRP A 93 -23.22 -33.24 -11.04
#